data_AF-A0A3M2SSB4-F1
#
_entry.id   AF-A0A3M2SSB4-F1
#
_cell.length_a   1.000
_cell.length_b   1.000
_cell.length_c   1.000
_cell.angle_alpha   90.00
_cell.angle_beta   90.00
_cell.angle_gamma   90.00
#
_symmetry.space_group_name_H-M   'P 1'
#
loop_
_entity.id
_entity.type
_entity.pdbx_description
1 polymer ?
#
loop_
_entity_poly.entity_id
_entity_poly.type
_entity_poly.pdbx_seq_one_letter_code
_entity_poly.pdbx_strand_id
1 'polypeptide(L)'
;MPKYDYRFRTINDFNYTHSTPILWQAWHEAYFRKIESVLHADGEFVRLFKSGCTTDSWTVPNCTRTCSDAKYMFSSPENVWNCMTLAAVTMEVVPGNKNVDPVNLKEMNNQFDFGGSLEAFDKLHVFTRARKCFWQSCSESKYGNCTSELEDFRRNPISPGNLKDFGRVINHAYCRDVDLGVDSDIAGPGILVAYMVQLTLAFILAGLFWATYQPWKRLKTMARQFLGAFSRASTSGTSTQILGLKPANRVTLAIHSTISEFQEAQMAFGLTMGAIFLYTFIAESRLGLANISSVSSFFVNHDSAFGLLIVGTCSIAFLQPCRQRVGKHVMLRWVSTIPVVLGWLLMTIAHIMKGQGSWADLDALVEVLRENAAVEGCGNNPGPMFFCLGPLLRGPDESLQVFKITTKLIPAVHILIFTLLFEECIVRSRENPGSRISRFFSVWFSQIPLGVLFILRNLMSFVMLISCLVEVVIAFKKLEELSGGQYSWGYGQLVSMAVWIPVVVNFFTFLIVGTEEGTEARIHKELQVSRVGTFVMASQDMLGKDGSDEAQSFPLLAAVPSTTSIQVMESNAPVGPLDADRP
;
A
#
# COMPACT_ATOMS: atom_id res chain seq x y z
N MET A 1 12.25 53.96 -26.05
CA MET A 1 12.45 52.60 -26.61
C MET A 1 11.10 52.13 -27.13
N PRO A 2 10.98 51.61 -28.36
CA PRO A 2 9.73 51.00 -28.80
C PRO A 2 9.40 49.84 -27.86
N LYS A 3 8.20 49.85 -27.29
CA LYS A 3 7.71 48.79 -26.42
C LYS A 3 7.19 47.69 -27.32
N TYR A 4 7.96 46.63 -27.50
CA TYR A 4 7.51 45.45 -28.24
C TYR A 4 6.59 44.60 -27.37
N ASP A 5 5.52 44.06 -27.94
CA ASP A 5 4.58 43.19 -27.22
C ASP A 5 5.22 41.84 -26.87
N TYR A 6 6.07 41.33 -27.76
CA TYR A 6 6.77 40.06 -27.60
C TYR A 6 8.28 40.19 -27.65
N ARG A 7 8.92 39.55 -26.67
CA ARG A 7 10.35 39.24 -26.63
C ARG A 7 10.53 37.82 -26.13
N PHE A 8 11.56 37.13 -26.57
CA PHE A 8 11.89 35.77 -26.20
C PHE A 8 13.11 35.71 -25.29
N ARG A 9 13.11 34.74 -24.38
CA ARG A 9 14.31 34.29 -23.66
C ARG A 9 14.36 32.77 -23.60
N THR A 10 15.56 32.23 -23.45
CA THR A 10 15.73 30.79 -23.23
C THR A 10 15.74 30.44 -21.74
N ILE A 11 15.30 29.24 -21.44
CA ILE A 11 15.39 28.59 -20.13
C ILE A 11 15.94 27.17 -20.30
N ASN A 12 16.65 26.68 -19.27
CA ASN A 12 17.24 25.34 -19.29
C ASN A 12 16.45 24.35 -18.44
N ASP A 13 15.88 24.84 -17.33
CA ASP A 13 15.24 24.00 -16.33
C ASP A 13 13.82 24.45 -16.05
N PHE A 14 12.98 23.47 -15.73
CA PHE A 14 11.68 23.70 -15.15
C PHE A 14 11.84 24.09 -13.67
N ASN A 15 11.27 25.23 -13.25
CA ASN A 15 11.28 25.65 -11.86
C ASN A 15 9.86 25.60 -11.29
N TYR A 16 9.56 24.54 -10.55
CA TYR A 16 8.24 24.31 -9.96
C TYR A 16 8.32 24.17 -8.44
N THR A 17 7.27 24.59 -7.75
CA THR A 17 7.17 24.59 -6.29
C THR A 17 6.24 23.50 -5.74
N HIS A 18 5.54 22.75 -6.60
CA HIS A 18 4.63 21.69 -6.16
C HIS A 18 5.39 20.39 -5.84
N SER A 19 4.81 19.58 -4.94
CA SER A 19 5.37 18.30 -4.48
C SER A 19 5.26 17.15 -5.51
N THR A 20 4.68 17.40 -6.68
CA THR A 20 4.59 16.42 -7.77
C THR A 20 5.91 16.34 -8.56
N PRO A 21 6.26 15.20 -9.17
CA PRO A 21 7.45 15.09 -10.01
C PRO A 21 7.55 16.17 -11.10
N ILE A 22 8.75 16.73 -11.29
CA ILE A 22 9.01 17.87 -12.19
C ILE A 22 8.60 17.55 -13.63
N LEU A 23 8.87 16.33 -14.12
CA LEU A 23 8.54 15.93 -15.50
C LEU A 23 7.03 15.95 -15.77
N TRP A 24 6.20 15.53 -14.81
CA TRP A 24 4.74 15.57 -14.98
C TRP A 24 4.22 17.00 -14.99
N GLN A 25 4.76 17.84 -14.13
CA GLN A 25 4.45 19.27 -14.13
C GLN A 25 4.87 19.92 -15.46
N ALA A 26 6.02 19.51 -16.02
CA ALA A 26 6.49 19.96 -17.32
C ALA A 26 5.52 19.66 -18.46
N TRP A 27 5.00 18.43 -18.52
CA TRP A 27 3.98 18.06 -19.51
C TRP A 27 2.68 18.84 -19.35
N HIS A 28 2.18 18.95 -18.11
CA HIS A 28 0.96 19.71 -17.83
C HIS A 28 1.11 21.18 -18.26
N GLU A 29 2.21 21.82 -17.88
CA GLU A 29 2.49 23.20 -18.26
C GLU A 29 2.59 23.38 -19.77
N ALA A 30 3.33 22.50 -20.45
CA ALA A 30 3.54 22.55 -21.89
C ALA A 30 2.21 22.46 -22.67
N TYR A 31 1.31 21.56 -22.27
CA TYR A 31 0.02 21.39 -22.92
C TYR A 31 -0.98 22.51 -22.60
N PHE A 32 -1.13 22.85 -21.31
CA PHE A 32 -2.33 23.55 -20.85
C PHE A 32 -2.11 25.04 -20.58
N ARG A 33 -0.90 25.47 -20.22
CA ARG A 33 -0.67 26.86 -19.77
C ARG A 33 0.01 27.77 -20.77
N LYS A 34 0.58 27.24 -21.86
CA LYS A 34 1.43 28.06 -22.75
C LYS A 34 0.67 29.12 -23.52
N ILE A 35 -0.51 28.79 -24.05
CA ILE A 35 -1.32 29.76 -24.81
C ILE A 35 -1.64 30.96 -23.94
N GLU A 36 -2.19 30.72 -22.74
CA GLU A 36 -2.56 31.79 -21.82
C GLU A 36 -1.35 32.60 -21.35
N SER A 37 -0.22 31.94 -21.07
CA SER A 37 1.03 32.63 -20.72
C SER A 37 1.55 33.55 -21.81
N VAL A 38 1.36 33.20 -23.09
CA VAL A 38 1.76 34.05 -24.22
C VAL A 38 0.79 35.21 -24.40
N LEU A 39 -0.52 34.95 -24.27
CA LEU A 39 -1.53 36.00 -24.44
C LEU A 39 -1.40 37.14 -23.41
N HIS A 40 -0.88 36.84 -22.22
CA HIS A 40 -0.69 37.80 -21.11
C HIS A 40 0.75 38.31 -20.95
N ALA A 41 1.65 38.07 -21.91
CA ALA A 41 3.06 38.47 -21.75
C ALA A 41 3.23 40.00 -21.70
N ASP A 42 2.46 40.79 -22.45
CA ASP A 42 2.40 42.27 -22.42
C ASP A 42 3.78 42.99 -22.32
N GLY A 43 4.77 42.50 -23.05
CA GLY A 43 6.15 43.01 -23.08
C GLY A 43 7.14 42.28 -22.17
N GLU A 44 6.69 41.33 -21.34
CA GLU A 44 7.54 40.36 -20.66
C GLU A 44 8.13 39.33 -21.63
N PHE A 45 9.17 38.64 -21.18
CA PHE A 45 9.83 37.62 -21.98
C PHE A 45 9.01 36.33 -22.03
N VAL A 46 8.57 35.97 -23.23
CA VAL A 46 8.08 34.65 -23.59
C VAL A 46 9.25 33.65 -23.53
N ARG A 47 9.05 32.50 -22.91
CA ARG A 47 10.14 31.56 -22.59
C ARG A 47 10.15 30.40 -23.57
N LEU A 48 11.31 30.08 -24.12
CA LEU A 48 11.57 28.87 -24.90
C LEU A 48 12.57 27.96 -24.17
N PHE A 49 12.35 26.65 -24.20
CA PHE A 49 13.29 25.67 -23.67
C PHE A 49 14.47 25.49 -24.61
N LYS A 50 15.69 25.56 -24.08
CA LYS A 50 16.92 25.37 -24.86
C LYS A 50 17.04 23.97 -25.45
N SER A 51 16.52 22.96 -24.72
CA SER A 51 16.41 21.57 -25.14
C SER A 51 15.12 21.27 -25.94
N GLY A 52 14.32 22.29 -26.26
CA GLY A 52 13.14 22.09 -27.10
C GLY A 52 13.51 22.11 -28.58
N CYS A 53 12.64 21.52 -29.40
CA CYS A 53 12.84 21.28 -30.83
C CYS A 53 13.99 20.33 -31.17
N THR A 54 14.30 19.39 -30.28
CA THR A 54 15.32 18.35 -30.47
C THR A 54 14.69 16.95 -30.35
N THR A 55 15.41 15.93 -30.82
CA THR A 55 15.01 14.52 -30.65
C THR A 55 16.25 13.67 -30.41
N ASP A 56 16.08 12.39 -30.06
CA ASP A 56 17.21 11.45 -29.95
C ASP A 56 18.01 11.31 -31.25
N SER A 57 17.37 11.60 -32.40
CA SER A 57 17.99 11.54 -33.71
C SER A 57 18.76 12.81 -34.10
N TRP A 58 18.50 13.95 -33.45
CA TRP A 58 19.25 15.19 -33.70
C TRP A 58 19.26 16.11 -32.47
N THR A 59 20.47 16.53 -32.09
CA THR A 59 20.72 17.39 -30.93
C THR A 59 20.69 18.88 -31.26
N VAL A 60 20.81 19.24 -32.54
CA VAL A 60 20.70 20.64 -33.00
C VAL A 60 19.22 21.02 -33.10
N PRO A 61 18.73 22.05 -32.37
CA PRO A 61 17.33 22.43 -32.39
C PRO A 61 16.83 22.78 -33.80
N ASN A 62 15.69 22.22 -34.19
CA ASN A 62 15.00 22.53 -35.43
C ASN A 62 13.48 22.50 -35.24
N CYS A 63 12.88 23.65 -34.97
CA CYS A 63 11.45 23.78 -34.71
C CYS A 63 10.63 23.64 -36.00
N THR A 64 11.17 23.99 -37.17
CA THR A 64 10.48 23.78 -38.45
C THR A 64 10.15 22.29 -38.65
N ARG A 65 11.14 21.43 -38.46
CA ARG A 65 11.00 19.98 -38.55
C ARG A 65 10.20 19.40 -37.39
N THR A 66 10.46 19.87 -36.17
CA THR A 66 9.82 19.30 -34.98
C THR A 66 8.33 19.62 -34.92
N CYS A 67 7.94 20.87 -35.18
CA CYS A 67 6.55 21.30 -35.07
C CYS A 67 5.70 20.96 -36.31
N SER A 68 6.31 20.52 -37.41
CA SER A 68 5.61 20.05 -38.61
C SER A 68 5.21 18.58 -38.56
N ASP A 69 5.69 17.80 -37.59
CA ASP A 69 5.36 16.39 -37.43
C ASP A 69 4.86 16.12 -36.01
N ALA A 70 3.68 15.52 -35.88
CA ALA A 70 3.10 15.17 -34.59
C ALA A 70 4.01 14.22 -33.80
N LYS A 71 4.73 13.31 -34.47
CA LYS A 71 5.63 12.34 -33.84
C LYS A 71 6.72 13.04 -33.02
N TYR A 72 7.25 14.16 -33.52
CA TYR A 72 8.34 14.89 -32.88
C TYR A 72 7.82 16.03 -31.98
N MET A 73 6.72 16.69 -32.36
CA MET A 73 6.11 17.73 -31.55
C MET A 73 5.73 17.21 -30.15
N PHE A 74 5.13 16.02 -30.07
CA PHE A 74 4.64 15.44 -28.83
C PHE A 74 5.60 14.43 -28.18
N SER A 75 6.88 14.39 -28.60
CA SER A 75 7.85 13.44 -28.05
C SER A 75 8.43 13.87 -26.70
N SER A 76 8.39 15.17 -26.35
CA SER A 76 8.90 15.68 -25.08
C SER A 76 8.12 16.93 -24.64
N PRO A 77 8.08 17.26 -23.34
CA PRO A 77 7.39 18.46 -22.87
C PRO A 77 8.04 19.75 -23.39
N GLU A 78 9.36 19.76 -23.63
CA GLU A 78 10.09 20.91 -24.19
C GLU A 78 9.73 21.16 -25.66
N ASN A 79 9.52 20.09 -26.44
CA ASN A 79 9.06 20.20 -27.83
C ASN A 79 7.64 20.78 -27.89
N VAL A 80 6.71 20.26 -27.09
CA VAL A 80 5.35 20.81 -26.98
C VAL A 80 5.40 22.27 -26.53
N TRP A 81 6.22 22.57 -25.51
CA TRP A 81 6.38 23.92 -24.99
C TRP A 81 6.80 24.91 -26.09
N ASN A 82 7.87 24.61 -26.81
CA ASN A 82 8.38 25.51 -27.85
C ASN A 82 7.40 25.64 -29.02
N CYS A 83 6.84 24.53 -29.51
CA CYS A 83 5.91 24.55 -30.62
C CYS A 83 4.62 25.33 -30.29
N MET A 84 4.02 25.09 -29.12
CA MET A 84 2.81 25.80 -28.68
C MET A 84 3.08 27.29 -28.44
N THR A 85 4.24 27.61 -27.86
CA THR A 85 4.65 29.00 -27.60
C THR A 85 4.86 29.79 -28.88
N LEU A 86 5.66 29.25 -29.82
CA LEU A 86 5.90 29.89 -31.11
C LEU A 86 4.61 30.03 -31.91
N ALA A 87 3.74 29.02 -31.91
CA ALA A 87 2.46 29.07 -32.62
C ALA A 87 1.52 30.14 -32.05
N ALA A 88 1.47 30.28 -30.72
CA ALA A 88 0.67 31.32 -30.07
C ALA A 88 1.16 32.73 -30.42
N VAL A 89 2.48 32.96 -30.39
CA VAL A 89 3.06 34.26 -30.80
C VAL A 89 2.78 34.53 -32.28
N THR A 90 2.95 33.55 -33.15
CA THR A 90 2.64 33.66 -34.59
C THR A 90 1.20 34.10 -34.84
N MET A 91 0.23 33.50 -34.14
CA MET A 91 -1.20 33.83 -34.28
C MET A 91 -1.54 35.26 -33.86
N GLU A 92 -0.75 35.87 -32.98
CA GLU A 92 -0.96 37.26 -32.52
C GLU A 92 -0.21 38.28 -33.39
N VAL A 93 0.95 37.90 -33.93
CA VAL A 93 1.84 38.81 -34.66
C VAL A 93 1.53 38.86 -36.16
N VAL A 94 1.31 37.71 -36.81
CA VAL A 94 1.10 37.64 -38.27
C VAL A 94 -0.11 38.44 -38.77
N PRO A 95 -1.26 38.48 -38.06
CA PRO A 95 -2.37 39.34 -38.44
C PRO A 95 -2.10 40.84 -38.30
N GLY A 96 -0.98 41.24 -37.67
CA GLY A 96 -0.62 42.63 -37.40
C GLY A 96 -1.19 43.21 -36.11
N ASN A 97 -1.79 42.38 -35.25
CA ASN A 97 -2.41 42.83 -33.98
C ASN A 97 -1.37 43.18 -32.92
N LYS A 98 -0.22 42.49 -32.93
CA LYS A 98 0.90 42.68 -32.01
C LYS A 98 2.22 42.66 -32.76
N ASN A 99 3.27 43.15 -32.11
CA ASN A 99 4.62 43.16 -32.68
C ASN A 99 5.62 42.35 -31.84
N VAL A 100 6.74 42.00 -32.47
CA VAL A 100 7.84 41.25 -31.86
C VAL A 100 9.15 41.99 -32.10
N ASP A 101 10.06 41.93 -31.13
CA ASP A 101 11.40 42.50 -31.28
C ASP A 101 12.15 41.79 -32.42
N PRO A 102 12.48 42.47 -33.54
CA PRO A 102 13.06 41.84 -34.72
C PRO A 102 14.49 41.33 -34.49
N VAL A 103 15.25 41.97 -33.60
CA VAL A 103 16.63 41.54 -33.29
C VAL A 103 16.59 40.25 -32.50
N ASN A 104 15.76 40.22 -31.46
CA ASN A 104 15.56 39.05 -30.63
C ASN A 104 14.90 37.89 -31.40
N LEU A 105 13.95 38.16 -32.30
CA LEU A 105 13.36 37.14 -33.17
C LEU A 105 14.41 36.49 -34.07
N LYS A 106 15.30 37.29 -34.68
CA LYS A 106 16.39 36.77 -35.53
C LYS A 106 17.36 35.91 -34.73
N GLU A 107 17.70 36.31 -33.51
CA GLU A 107 18.54 35.52 -32.61
C GLU A 107 17.90 34.17 -32.28
N MET A 108 16.61 34.17 -31.90
CA MET A 108 15.88 32.93 -31.63
C MET A 108 15.74 32.05 -32.88
N ASN A 109 15.53 32.64 -34.06
CA ASN A 109 15.49 31.86 -35.30
C ASN A 109 16.82 31.18 -35.60
N ASN A 110 17.94 31.87 -35.38
CA ASN A 110 19.26 31.27 -35.56
C ASN A 110 19.51 30.10 -34.58
N GLN A 111 18.90 30.17 -33.39
CA GLN A 111 19.05 29.14 -32.37
C GLN A 111 18.13 27.93 -32.57
N PHE A 112 16.88 28.17 -33.00
CA PHE A 112 15.82 27.16 -33.02
C PHE A 112 15.35 26.75 -34.42
N ASP A 113 15.79 27.45 -35.47
CA ASP A 113 15.44 27.21 -36.87
C ASP A 113 13.93 26.99 -37.10
N PHE A 114 13.14 28.06 -36.96
CA PHE A 114 11.69 28.05 -37.19
C PHE A 114 11.29 28.61 -38.56
N GLY A 115 12.20 28.58 -39.53
CA GLY A 115 11.90 28.86 -40.94
C GLY A 115 12.14 30.30 -41.37
N GLY A 116 12.86 31.09 -40.57
CA GLY A 116 13.30 32.45 -40.92
C GLY A 116 12.31 33.56 -40.57
N SER A 117 11.01 33.26 -40.46
CA SER A 117 9.98 34.23 -40.07
C SER A 117 8.78 33.56 -39.38
N LEU A 118 7.95 34.35 -38.69
CA LEU A 118 6.73 33.84 -38.04
C LEU A 118 5.67 33.43 -39.06
N GLU A 119 5.62 34.06 -40.24
CA GLU A 119 4.73 33.69 -41.35
C GLU A 119 5.12 32.33 -41.96
N ALA A 120 6.42 32.03 -42.02
CA ALA A 120 6.90 30.71 -42.42
C ALA A 120 6.49 29.65 -41.38
N PHE A 121 6.58 30.00 -40.09
CA PHE A 121 6.16 29.12 -39.00
C PHE A 121 4.64 28.88 -38.97
N ASP A 122 3.81 29.88 -39.32
CA ASP A 122 2.34 29.73 -39.36
C ASP A 122 1.88 28.60 -40.30
N LYS A 123 2.58 28.46 -41.44
CA LYS A 123 2.33 27.42 -42.45
C LYS A 123 2.58 26.01 -41.94
N LEU A 124 3.24 25.86 -40.79
CA LEU A 124 3.42 24.55 -40.17
C LEU A 124 2.11 24.04 -39.58
N HIS A 125 1.07 24.87 -39.39
CA HIS A 125 -0.25 24.45 -38.87
C HIS A 125 -0.17 23.71 -37.53
N VAL A 126 0.63 24.22 -36.60
CA VAL A 126 0.86 23.61 -35.26
C VAL A 126 -0.46 23.43 -34.51
N PHE A 127 -1.32 24.45 -34.48
CA PHE A 127 -2.60 24.36 -33.77
C PHE A 127 -3.58 23.37 -34.40
N THR A 128 -3.49 23.09 -35.70
CA THR A 128 -4.29 22.02 -36.32
C THR A 128 -3.90 20.65 -35.76
N ARG A 129 -2.60 20.40 -35.54
CA ARG A 129 -2.10 19.16 -34.90
C ARG A 129 -2.45 19.10 -33.43
N ALA A 130 -2.24 20.20 -32.70
CA ALA A 130 -2.64 20.29 -31.30
C ALA A 130 -4.12 19.96 -31.14
N ARG A 131 -5.01 20.65 -31.88
CA ARG A 131 -6.45 20.39 -31.88
C ARG A 131 -6.80 18.92 -32.15
N LYS A 132 -6.17 18.28 -33.14
CA LYS A 132 -6.39 16.85 -33.45
C LYS A 132 -5.98 15.97 -32.26
N CYS A 133 -4.80 16.21 -31.69
CA CYS A 133 -4.26 15.48 -30.54
C CYS A 133 -5.14 15.65 -29.28
N PHE A 134 -5.53 16.88 -28.93
CA PHE A 134 -6.44 17.16 -27.82
C PHE A 134 -7.80 16.47 -28.01
N TRP A 135 -8.39 16.58 -29.20
CA TRP A 135 -9.69 15.93 -29.47
C TRP A 135 -9.61 14.42 -29.35
N GLN A 136 -8.64 13.78 -30.02
CA GLN A 136 -8.52 12.31 -29.99
C GLN A 136 -8.23 11.81 -28.58
N SER A 137 -7.34 12.49 -27.85
CA SER A 137 -6.96 12.13 -26.49
C SER A 137 -8.11 12.17 -25.48
N CYS A 138 -9.14 13.01 -25.66
CA CYS A 138 -10.31 13.02 -24.79
C CYS A 138 -11.49 12.20 -25.32
N SER A 139 -11.51 11.89 -26.63
CA SER A 139 -12.60 11.13 -27.25
C SER A 139 -12.45 9.62 -27.06
N GLU A 140 -11.23 9.16 -26.82
CA GLU A 140 -10.97 7.78 -26.44
C GLU A 140 -11.38 7.58 -24.97
N SER A 141 -12.40 6.75 -24.75
CA SER A 141 -13.03 6.53 -23.44
C SER A 141 -12.09 6.02 -22.36
N LYS A 142 -10.88 5.56 -22.72
CA LYS A 142 -9.86 5.06 -21.79
C LYS A 142 -9.25 6.16 -20.91
N TYR A 143 -9.29 7.42 -21.35
CA TYR A 143 -8.59 8.52 -20.67
C TYR A 143 -9.54 9.53 -19.99
N GLY A 144 -10.84 9.46 -20.28
CA GLY A 144 -11.85 10.40 -19.80
C GLY A 144 -12.84 10.76 -20.90
N ASN A 145 -13.49 11.91 -20.71
CA ASN A 145 -14.45 12.45 -21.67
C ASN A 145 -14.04 13.85 -22.14
N CYS A 146 -14.38 14.18 -23.38
CA CYS A 146 -14.25 15.55 -23.87
C CYS A 146 -15.26 16.47 -23.19
N THR A 147 -14.79 17.59 -22.67
CA THR A 147 -15.68 18.68 -22.23
C THR A 147 -16.50 19.22 -23.40
N SER A 148 -17.76 19.56 -23.15
CA SER A 148 -18.64 20.20 -24.15
C SER A 148 -18.07 21.51 -24.71
N GLU A 149 -17.23 22.21 -23.95
CA GLU A 149 -16.57 23.45 -24.39
C GLU A 149 -15.53 23.21 -25.51
N LEU A 150 -15.07 21.97 -25.71
CA LEU A 150 -14.11 21.62 -26.77
C LEU A 150 -14.79 21.31 -28.11
N GLU A 151 -16.10 21.04 -28.13
CA GLU A 151 -16.88 20.70 -29.33
C GLU A 151 -16.80 21.79 -30.41
N ASP A 152 -16.79 23.06 -30.01
CA ASP A 152 -16.68 24.19 -30.95
C ASP A 152 -15.38 24.14 -31.75
N PHE A 153 -14.29 23.67 -31.11
CA PHE A 153 -12.98 23.52 -31.75
C PHE A 153 -12.86 22.22 -32.55
N ARG A 154 -13.77 21.26 -32.41
CA ARG A 154 -13.80 20.09 -33.28
C ARG A 154 -14.09 20.50 -34.72
N ARG A 155 -15.07 21.39 -34.91
CA ARG A 155 -15.55 21.81 -36.24
C ARG A 155 -14.82 23.03 -36.75
N ASN A 156 -14.51 23.99 -35.88
CA ASN A 156 -13.89 25.24 -36.27
C ASN A 156 -12.36 25.19 -36.10
N PRO A 157 -11.57 25.69 -37.07
CA PRO A 157 -10.13 25.82 -36.88
C PRO A 157 -9.82 26.84 -35.79
N ILE A 158 -8.67 26.65 -35.13
CA ILE A 158 -8.12 27.66 -34.23
C ILE A 158 -7.59 28.79 -35.10
N SER A 159 -7.95 30.01 -34.73
CA SER A 159 -7.68 31.26 -35.43
C SER A 159 -7.33 32.35 -34.41
N PRO A 160 -6.75 33.48 -34.84
CA PRO A 160 -6.44 34.59 -33.93
C PRO A 160 -7.66 35.04 -33.11
N GLY A 161 -8.86 35.03 -33.70
CA GLY A 161 -10.09 35.48 -33.04
C GLY A 161 -10.63 34.55 -31.94
N ASN A 162 -10.25 33.27 -31.92
CA ASN A 162 -10.74 32.29 -30.92
C ASN A 162 -9.60 31.62 -30.12
N LEU A 163 -8.35 32.04 -30.31
CA LEU A 163 -7.18 31.50 -29.62
C LEU A 163 -7.30 31.64 -28.09
N LYS A 164 -7.82 32.78 -27.62
CA LYS A 164 -8.05 33.03 -26.18
C LYS A 164 -9.06 32.05 -25.59
N ASP A 165 -10.16 31.79 -26.30
CA ASP A 165 -11.16 30.82 -25.86
C ASP A 165 -10.60 29.40 -25.86
N PHE A 166 -9.83 29.03 -26.90
CA PHE A 166 -9.16 27.73 -26.93
C PHE A 166 -8.22 27.55 -25.74
N GLY A 167 -7.36 28.56 -25.47
CA GLY A 167 -6.46 28.58 -24.32
C GLY A 167 -7.20 28.42 -22.97
N ARG A 168 -8.32 29.12 -22.81
CA ARG A 168 -9.17 29.00 -21.61
C ARG A 168 -9.72 27.58 -21.43
N VAL A 169 -10.26 27.00 -22.52
CA VAL A 169 -10.87 25.65 -22.49
C VAL A 169 -9.83 24.60 -22.13
N ILE A 170 -8.66 24.61 -22.79
CA ILE A 170 -7.62 23.62 -22.49
C ILE A 170 -7.04 23.79 -21.08
N ASN A 171 -6.91 25.01 -20.56
CA ASN A 171 -6.37 25.23 -19.22
C ASN A 171 -7.35 24.85 -18.10
N HIS A 172 -8.65 25.12 -18.27
CA HIS A 172 -9.61 25.05 -17.16
C HIS A 172 -10.69 23.97 -17.28
N ALA A 173 -11.11 23.62 -18.49
CA ALA A 173 -12.22 22.70 -18.70
C ALA A 173 -11.77 21.31 -19.14
N TYR A 174 -10.67 21.21 -19.89
CA TYR A 174 -10.24 19.96 -20.52
C TYR A 174 -9.97 18.83 -19.51
N CYS A 175 -9.30 19.12 -18.40
CA CYS A 175 -8.97 18.12 -17.38
C CYS A 175 -10.06 17.88 -16.33
N ARG A 176 -11.29 18.39 -16.54
CA ARG A 176 -12.38 18.27 -15.56
C ARG A 176 -12.92 16.84 -15.50
N ASP A 177 -13.06 16.22 -16.67
CA ASP A 177 -13.68 14.90 -16.85
C ASP A 177 -12.62 13.83 -17.17
N VAL A 178 -11.42 13.97 -16.57
CA VAL A 178 -10.35 12.96 -16.68
C VAL A 178 -10.77 11.69 -15.97
N ASP A 179 -10.54 10.53 -16.59
CA ASP A 179 -10.72 9.27 -15.91
C ASP A 179 -9.61 9.08 -14.87
N LEU A 180 -10.01 9.00 -13.61
CA LEU A 180 -9.13 8.72 -12.50
C LEU A 180 -8.76 7.24 -12.41
N GLY A 181 -9.38 6.38 -13.23
CA GLY A 181 -8.95 5.01 -13.52
C GLY A 181 -8.57 4.21 -12.28
N VAL A 182 -9.54 3.64 -11.57
CA VAL A 182 -9.26 2.72 -10.46
C VAL A 182 -8.93 1.35 -11.02
N ASP A 183 -7.70 0.89 -10.79
CA ASP A 183 -7.30 -0.46 -11.16
C ASP A 183 -8.02 -1.45 -10.23
N SER A 184 -8.77 -2.35 -10.85
CA SER A 184 -9.59 -3.35 -10.16
C SER A 184 -8.75 -4.27 -9.26
N ASP A 185 -7.52 -4.59 -9.65
CA ASP A 185 -6.67 -5.53 -8.92
C ASP A 185 -5.95 -4.85 -7.75
N ILE A 186 -5.84 -3.51 -7.78
CA ILE A 186 -5.17 -2.73 -6.72
C ILE A 186 -6.18 -2.21 -5.70
N ALA A 187 -7.24 -1.55 -6.17
CA ALA A 187 -8.20 -0.82 -5.33
C ALA A 187 -9.66 -1.08 -5.74
N GLY A 188 -9.92 -2.20 -6.41
CA GLY A 188 -11.27 -2.58 -6.80
C GLY A 188 -12.11 -3.20 -5.67
N PRO A 189 -13.40 -3.48 -5.95
CA PRO A 189 -14.38 -3.81 -4.92
C PRO A 189 -13.99 -5.03 -4.09
N GLY A 190 -13.56 -6.12 -4.70
CA GLY A 190 -13.25 -7.34 -3.95
C GLY A 190 -11.99 -7.23 -3.07
N ILE A 191 -11.03 -6.36 -3.41
CA ILE A 191 -9.88 -6.10 -2.52
C ILE A 191 -10.37 -5.35 -1.28
N LEU A 192 -11.16 -4.28 -1.46
CA LEU A 192 -11.71 -3.53 -0.33
C LEU A 192 -12.63 -4.40 0.54
N VAL A 193 -13.50 -5.21 -0.07
CA VAL A 193 -14.37 -6.15 0.65
C VAL A 193 -13.54 -7.20 1.39
N ALA A 194 -12.46 -7.71 0.80
CA ALA A 194 -11.56 -8.62 1.50
C ALA A 194 -10.97 -7.98 2.77
N TYR A 195 -10.56 -6.71 2.71
CA TYR A 195 -10.13 -5.97 3.90
C TYR A 195 -11.27 -5.71 4.90
N MET A 196 -12.49 -5.41 4.45
CA MET A 196 -13.65 -5.28 5.35
C MET A 196 -13.94 -6.59 6.10
N VAL A 197 -13.89 -7.73 5.40
CA VAL A 197 -14.04 -9.07 5.99
C VAL A 197 -12.90 -9.32 6.97
N GLN A 198 -11.66 -9.01 6.60
CA GLN A 198 -10.50 -9.14 7.48
C GLN A 198 -10.67 -8.35 8.79
N LEU A 199 -11.04 -7.07 8.71
CA LEU A 199 -11.22 -6.22 9.89
C LEU A 199 -12.38 -6.72 10.76
N THR A 200 -13.48 -7.14 10.13
CA THR A 200 -14.66 -7.65 10.84
C THR A 200 -14.35 -8.97 11.56
N LEU A 201 -13.66 -9.90 10.91
CA LEU A 201 -13.22 -11.15 11.53
C LEU A 201 -12.25 -10.87 12.69
N ALA A 202 -11.34 -9.91 12.55
CA ALA A 202 -10.44 -9.51 13.63
C ALA A 202 -11.21 -9.00 14.86
N PHE A 203 -12.24 -8.16 14.66
CA PHE A 203 -13.10 -7.70 15.75
C PHE A 203 -13.85 -8.85 16.44
N ILE A 204 -14.48 -9.72 15.65
CA ILE A 204 -15.26 -10.84 16.19
C ILE A 204 -14.36 -11.77 17.00
N LEU A 205 -13.24 -12.20 16.42
CA LEU A 205 -12.32 -13.13 17.07
C LEU A 205 -11.68 -12.52 18.32
N ALA A 206 -11.28 -11.24 18.29
CA ALA A 206 -10.76 -10.55 19.47
C ALA A 206 -11.83 -10.40 20.56
N GLY A 207 -13.06 -10.04 20.20
CA GLY A 207 -14.18 -9.94 21.15
C GLY A 207 -14.48 -11.28 21.82
N LEU A 208 -14.57 -12.35 21.03
CA LEU A 208 -14.75 -13.72 21.53
C LEU A 208 -13.58 -14.17 22.42
N PHE A 209 -12.34 -13.82 22.03
CA PHE A 209 -11.16 -14.08 22.84
C PHE A 209 -11.28 -13.39 24.19
N TRP A 210 -11.50 -12.07 24.23
CA TRP A 210 -11.58 -11.33 25.50
C TRP A 210 -12.77 -11.75 26.37
N ALA A 211 -13.89 -12.14 25.77
CA ALA A 211 -15.06 -12.66 26.49
C ALA A 211 -14.78 -14.00 27.18
N THR A 212 -13.94 -14.86 26.58
CA THR A 212 -13.62 -16.20 27.11
C THR A 212 -12.32 -16.25 27.90
N TYR A 213 -11.41 -15.31 27.65
CA TYR A 213 -10.12 -15.20 28.29
C TYR A 213 -10.30 -14.86 29.78
N GLN A 214 -9.50 -15.47 30.64
CA GLN A 214 -9.69 -15.45 32.11
C GLN A 214 -9.14 -14.22 32.89
N PRO A 215 -8.53 -13.14 32.33
CA PRO A 215 -7.91 -12.11 33.15
C PRO A 215 -8.93 -11.26 33.90
N TRP A 216 -10.22 -11.28 33.51
CA TRP A 216 -11.28 -10.65 34.27
C TRP A 216 -11.43 -11.25 35.67
N LYS A 217 -11.05 -12.53 35.88
CA LYS A 217 -10.99 -13.09 37.23
C LYS A 217 -9.86 -12.50 38.05
N ARG A 218 -8.65 -12.31 37.48
CA ARG A 218 -7.52 -11.68 38.18
C ARG A 218 -7.79 -10.19 38.46
N LEU A 219 -8.39 -9.47 37.52
CA LEU A 219 -8.79 -8.08 37.71
C LEU A 219 -9.94 -7.95 38.72
N LYS A 220 -10.96 -8.82 38.70
CA LYS A 220 -12.00 -8.88 39.75
C LYS A 220 -11.46 -9.26 41.12
N THR A 221 -10.39 -10.05 41.19
CA THR A 221 -9.74 -10.39 42.46
C THR A 221 -8.88 -9.23 42.96
N MET A 222 -8.11 -8.58 42.10
CA MET A 222 -7.36 -7.37 42.47
C MET A 222 -8.29 -6.20 42.81
N ALA A 223 -9.36 -5.95 42.04
CA ALA A 223 -10.34 -4.91 42.34
C ALA A 223 -11.07 -5.19 43.67
N ARG A 224 -11.41 -6.45 43.98
CA ARG A 224 -11.94 -6.84 45.30
C ARG A 224 -10.92 -6.70 46.42
N GLN A 225 -9.63 -6.94 46.17
CA GLN A 225 -8.57 -6.72 47.15
C GLN A 225 -8.33 -5.22 47.39
N PHE A 226 -8.43 -4.39 46.35
CA PHE A 226 -8.26 -2.95 46.43
C PHE A 226 -9.48 -2.25 47.08
N LEU A 227 -10.70 -2.67 46.74
CA LEU A 227 -11.94 -2.27 47.42
C LEU A 227 -12.03 -2.86 48.83
N GLY A 228 -11.54 -4.09 49.03
CA GLY A 228 -11.48 -4.76 50.32
C GLY A 228 -10.44 -4.17 51.29
N ALA A 229 -9.40 -3.50 50.78
CA ALA A 229 -8.49 -2.70 51.60
C ALA A 229 -9.18 -1.47 52.22
N PHE A 230 -10.29 -1.02 51.64
CA PHE A 230 -11.17 0.02 52.21
C PHE A 230 -12.26 -0.54 53.13
N SER A 231 -12.58 -1.84 53.07
CA SER A 231 -13.55 -2.48 53.97
C SER A 231 -12.84 -3.46 54.92
N ARG A 232 -12.32 -2.92 56.02
CA ARG A 232 -11.72 -3.72 57.09
C ARG A 232 -12.83 -4.35 57.93
N ALA A 233 -13.25 -5.57 57.60
CA ALA A 233 -13.96 -6.46 58.51
C ALA A 233 -13.46 -7.89 58.35
N SER A 234 -12.96 -8.43 59.47
CA SER A 234 -12.36 -9.75 59.62
C SER A 234 -13.34 -10.88 59.29
N THR A 235 -12.89 -11.90 58.59
CA THR A 235 -13.31 -13.29 58.84
C THR A 235 -12.30 -14.25 58.24
N SER A 236 -11.62 -15.00 59.12
CA SER A 236 -10.76 -16.11 58.76
C SER A 236 -11.62 -17.32 58.35
N GLY A 237 -11.43 -17.81 57.13
CA GLY A 237 -12.02 -19.04 56.65
C GLY A 237 -10.98 -19.86 55.89
N THR A 238 -10.59 -20.97 56.48
CA THR A 238 -9.67 -21.99 55.95
C THR A 238 -10.19 -22.51 54.60
N SER A 239 -9.49 -22.23 53.50
CA SER A 239 -9.83 -22.77 52.17
C SER A 239 -8.82 -23.84 51.78
N THR A 240 -9.26 -25.08 51.86
CA THR A 240 -8.63 -26.26 51.27
C THR A 240 -8.37 -26.02 49.77
N GLN A 241 -7.11 -26.19 49.37
CA GLN A 241 -6.70 -26.25 47.97
C GLN A 241 -7.22 -27.55 47.36
N ILE A 242 -8.13 -27.46 46.41
CA ILE A 242 -8.37 -28.51 45.42
C ILE A 242 -7.93 -27.95 44.07
N LEU A 243 -6.78 -28.45 43.61
CA LEU A 243 -6.19 -28.19 42.30
C LEU A 243 -7.02 -28.91 41.21
N GLY A 244 -8.22 -28.39 40.92
CA GLY A 244 -9.03 -28.85 39.80
C GLY A 244 -8.64 -28.10 38.52
N LEU A 245 -7.83 -28.71 37.65
CA LEU A 245 -7.73 -28.29 36.25
C LEU A 245 -9.12 -28.47 35.61
N LYS A 246 -9.89 -27.38 35.50
CA LYS A 246 -11.11 -27.41 34.68
C LYS A 246 -10.69 -27.59 33.20
N PRO A 247 -11.32 -28.52 32.45
CA PRO A 247 -11.10 -28.60 31.02
C PRO A 247 -11.44 -27.24 30.40
N ALA A 248 -10.55 -26.72 29.56
CA ALA A 248 -10.82 -25.49 28.83
C ALA A 248 -12.11 -25.68 28.03
N ASN A 249 -13.00 -24.68 28.06
CA ASN A 249 -14.25 -24.73 27.29
C ASN A 249 -13.91 -24.96 25.80
N ARG A 250 -14.59 -25.89 25.14
CA ARG A 250 -14.39 -26.22 23.71
C ARG A 250 -14.36 -24.97 22.82
N VAL A 251 -15.24 -24.01 23.14
CA VAL A 251 -15.33 -22.71 22.50
C VAL A 251 -14.04 -21.89 22.65
N THR A 252 -13.45 -21.86 23.85
CA THR A 252 -12.19 -21.15 24.11
C THR A 252 -11.04 -21.74 23.29
N LEU A 253 -10.95 -23.06 23.22
CA LEU A 253 -9.93 -23.73 22.41
C LEU A 253 -10.13 -23.45 20.92
N ALA A 254 -11.37 -23.53 20.42
CA ALA A 254 -11.68 -23.23 19.02
C ALA A 254 -11.29 -21.79 18.64
N ILE A 255 -11.65 -20.80 19.46
CA ILE A 255 -11.28 -19.38 19.25
C ILE A 255 -9.76 -19.23 19.21
N HIS A 256 -9.05 -19.85 20.14
CA HIS A 256 -7.59 -19.78 20.22
C HIS A 256 -6.91 -20.35 18.97
N SER A 257 -7.36 -21.51 18.48
CA SER A 257 -6.83 -22.12 17.26
C SER A 257 -7.14 -21.26 16.02
N THR A 258 -8.38 -20.80 15.87
CA THR A 258 -8.79 -19.94 14.75
C THR A 258 -8.04 -18.62 14.73
N ILE A 259 -7.73 -18.00 15.87
CA ILE A 259 -6.91 -16.77 15.91
C ILE A 259 -5.51 -17.02 15.32
N SER A 260 -4.90 -18.17 15.60
CA SER A 260 -3.59 -18.50 15.03
C SER A 260 -3.66 -18.64 13.50
N GLU A 261 -4.61 -19.41 13.00
CA GLU A 261 -4.79 -19.64 11.56
C GLU A 261 -5.18 -18.35 10.82
N PHE A 262 -6.11 -17.57 11.39
CA PHE A 262 -6.52 -16.31 10.81
C PHE A 262 -5.35 -15.34 10.72
N GLN A 263 -4.52 -15.27 11.76
CA GLN A 263 -3.38 -14.37 11.74
C GLN A 263 -2.29 -14.83 10.75
N GLU A 264 -2.11 -16.13 10.55
CA GLU A 264 -1.25 -16.65 9.48
C GLU A 264 -1.75 -16.25 8.10
N ALA A 265 -3.06 -16.38 7.84
CA ALA A 265 -3.68 -15.92 6.61
C ALA A 265 -3.53 -14.39 6.41
N GLN A 266 -3.75 -13.59 7.46
CA GLN A 266 -3.57 -12.13 7.43
C GLN A 266 -2.13 -11.73 7.12
N MET A 267 -1.15 -12.40 7.73
CA MET A 267 0.26 -12.12 7.49
C MET A 267 0.68 -12.50 6.08
N ALA A 268 0.25 -13.67 5.58
CA ALA A 268 0.51 -14.07 4.20
C ALA A 268 -0.10 -13.07 3.21
N PHE A 269 -1.37 -12.72 3.38
CA PHE A 269 -2.06 -11.74 2.54
C PHE A 269 -1.38 -10.36 2.58
N GLY A 270 -1.07 -9.85 3.78
CA GLY A 270 -0.41 -8.56 3.95
C GLY A 270 1.02 -8.51 3.38
N LEU A 271 1.79 -9.60 3.51
CA LEU A 271 3.11 -9.72 2.90
C LEU A 271 3.04 -9.74 1.37
N THR A 272 2.10 -10.49 0.81
CA THR A 272 1.89 -10.53 -0.64
C THR A 272 1.51 -9.14 -1.17
N MET A 273 0.55 -8.46 -0.53
CA MET A 273 0.17 -7.10 -0.92
C MET A 273 1.33 -6.10 -0.77
N GLY A 274 2.11 -6.19 0.31
CA GLY A 274 3.29 -5.34 0.50
C GLY A 274 4.40 -5.59 -0.53
N ALA A 275 4.65 -6.85 -0.88
CA ALA A 275 5.64 -7.21 -1.89
C ALA A 275 5.20 -6.74 -3.29
N ILE A 276 3.94 -6.95 -3.66
CA ILE A 276 3.38 -6.47 -4.93
C ILE A 276 3.41 -4.94 -4.98
N PHE A 277 3.06 -4.25 -3.90
CA PHE A 277 3.14 -2.79 -3.83
C PHE A 277 4.56 -2.28 -4.13
N LEU A 278 5.58 -2.82 -3.46
CA LEU A 278 6.97 -2.42 -3.73
C LEU A 278 7.40 -2.78 -5.16
N TYR A 279 6.96 -3.93 -5.68
CA TYR A 279 7.33 -4.34 -7.02
C TYR A 279 6.68 -3.46 -8.10
N THR A 280 5.42 -3.09 -7.95
CA THR A 280 4.66 -2.29 -8.92
C THR A 280 5.02 -0.80 -8.88
N PHE A 281 5.18 -0.22 -7.69
CA PHE A 281 5.27 1.24 -7.54
C PHE A 281 6.66 1.78 -7.23
N ILE A 282 7.62 0.88 -6.94
CA ILE A 282 8.95 1.25 -6.46
C ILE A 282 10.05 0.61 -7.30
N ALA A 283 9.91 -0.66 -7.67
CA ALA A 283 10.87 -1.29 -8.58
C ALA A 283 10.64 -0.82 -10.03
N GLU A 284 11.68 -0.92 -10.87
CA GLU A 284 11.61 -0.71 -12.33
C GLU A 284 10.83 -1.85 -13.04
N SER A 285 9.69 -2.26 -12.48
CA SER A 285 8.88 -3.35 -13.02
C SER A 285 7.65 -2.81 -13.76
N ARG A 286 7.24 -3.54 -14.81
CA ARG A 286 6.02 -3.24 -15.58
C ARG A 286 4.76 -3.89 -14.98
N LEU A 287 4.89 -4.60 -13.86
CA LEU A 287 3.84 -5.48 -13.34
C LEU A 287 2.75 -4.67 -12.65
N GLY A 288 1.49 -4.85 -13.06
CA GLY A 288 0.34 -4.15 -12.47
C GLY A 288 0.11 -2.73 -12.98
N LEU A 289 0.84 -2.28 -14.02
CA LEU A 289 0.69 -0.94 -14.61
C LEU A 289 -0.14 -0.95 -15.92
N ALA A 290 -0.59 -2.11 -16.39
CA ALA A 290 -1.22 -2.25 -17.71
C ALA A 290 -2.57 -1.53 -17.85
N ASN A 291 -3.33 -1.42 -16.75
CA ASN A 291 -4.63 -0.73 -16.74
C ASN A 291 -4.53 0.73 -16.26
N ILE A 292 -3.33 1.22 -15.92
CA ILE A 292 -3.14 2.61 -15.51
C ILE A 292 -3.10 3.49 -16.76
N SER A 293 -4.16 4.28 -16.95
CA SER A 293 -4.38 5.05 -18.17
C SER A 293 -3.98 6.52 -18.08
N SER A 294 -3.68 7.05 -16.89
CA SER A 294 -3.32 8.46 -16.68
C SER A 294 -2.39 8.64 -15.48
N VAL A 295 -1.69 9.79 -15.41
CA VAL A 295 -0.89 10.14 -14.22
C VAL A 295 -1.77 10.22 -12.97
N SER A 296 -2.98 10.76 -13.11
CA SER A 296 -3.94 10.84 -12.00
C SER A 296 -4.37 9.45 -11.51
N SER A 297 -4.59 8.51 -12.43
CA SER A 297 -4.86 7.10 -12.11
C SER A 297 -3.71 6.44 -11.38
N PHE A 298 -2.46 6.69 -11.79
CA PHE A 298 -1.29 6.19 -11.06
C PHE A 298 -1.30 6.63 -9.60
N PHE A 299 -1.55 7.91 -9.33
CA PHE A 299 -1.62 8.45 -7.97
C PHE A 299 -2.74 7.84 -7.13
N VAL A 300 -3.96 7.74 -7.68
CA VAL A 300 -5.11 7.19 -6.95
C VAL A 300 -4.87 5.73 -6.57
N ASN A 301 -4.33 4.93 -7.50
CA ASN A 301 -4.02 3.52 -7.25
C ASN A 301 -2.87 3.36 -6.27
N HIS A 302 -1.79 4.12 -6.43
CA HIS A 302 -0.67 4.14 -5.49
C HIS A 302 -1.14 4.46 -4.06
N ASP A 303 -1.90 5.55 -3.89
CA ASP A 303 -2.36 5.98 -2.58
C ASP A 303 -3.37 5.02 -1.96
N SER A 304 -4.21 4.40 -2.78
CA SER A 304 -5.15 3.37 -2.33
C SER A 304 -4.41 2.12 -1.86
N ALA A 305 -3.45 1.64 -2.64
CA ALA A 305 -2.63 0.47 -2.28
C ALA A 305 -1.81 0.71 -1.00
N PHE A 306 -1.21 1.90 -0.88
CA PHE A 306 -0.47 2.29 0.31
C PHE A 306 -1.38 2.34 1.55
N GLY A 307 -2.58 2.91 1.42
CA GLY A 307 -3.58 2.92 2.50
C GLY A 307 -3.95 1.50 2.95
N LEU A 308 -4.22 0.61 2.00
CA LEU A 308 -4.54 -0.81 2.28
C LEU A 308 -3.39 -1.56 2.97
N LEU A 309 -2.14 -1.27 2.61
CA LEU A 309 -0.97 -1.82 3.28
C LEU A 309 -0.94 -1.44 4.78
N ILE A 310 -1.27 -0.19 5.10
CA ILE A 310 -1.36 0.27 6.48
C ILE A 310 -2.55 -0.38 7.20
N VAL A 311 -3.72 -0.46 6.56
CA VAL A 311 -4.92 -1.13 7.11
C VAL A 311 -4.59 -2.58 7.49
N GLY A 312 -3.94 -3.32 6.58
CA GLY A 312 -3.52 -4.70 6.83
C GLY A 312 -2.56 -4.80 8.03
N THR A 313 -1.58 -3.91 8.08
CA THR A 313 -0.61 -3.85 9.19
C THR A 313 -1.29 -3.53 10.52
N CYS A 314 -2.26 -2.61 10.55
CA CYS A 314 -3.05 -2.29 11.74
C CYS A 314 -3.84 -3.50 12.25
N SER A 315 -4.48 -4.23 11.33
CA SER A 315 -5.23 -5.45 11.63
C SER A 315 -4.35 -6.54 12.23
N ILE A 316 -3.16 -6.77 11.66
CA ILE A 316 -2.18 -7.74 12.18
C ILE A 316 -1.71 -7.32 13.58
N ALA A 317 -1.36 -6.04 13.77
CA ALA A 317 -0.91 -5.52 15.05
C ALA A 317 -2.00 -5.62 16.14
N PHE A 318 -3.28 -5.48 15.78
CA PHE A 318 -4.41 -5.61 16.69
C PHE A 318 -4.61 -7.02 17.22
N LEU A 319 -4.47 -8.04 16.36
CA LEU A 319 -4.74 -9.41 16.77
C LEU A 319 -3.53 -10.10 17.42
N GLN A 320 -2.31 -9.61 17.16
CA GLN A 320 -1.06 -10.16 17.71
C GLN A 320 -1.06 -10.36 19.25
N PRO A 321 -1.56 -9.42 20.09
CA PRO A 321 -1.68 -9.65 21.54
C PRO A 321 -2.52 -10.86 21.91
N CYS A 322 -3.57 -11.18 21.15
CA CYS A 322 -4.42 -12.35 21.41
C CYS A 322 -3.65 -13.63 21.12
N ARG A 323 -2.99 -13.72 19.95
CA ARG A 323 -2.14 -14.86 19.57
C ARG A 323 -0.99 -15.10 20.55
N GLN A 324 -0.29 -14.04 20.97
CA GLN A 324 0.81 -14.15 21.94
C GLN A 324 0.34 -14.80 23.26
N ARG A 325 -0.93 -14.68 23.64
CA ARG A 325 -1.47 -15.27 24.88
C ARG A 325 -1.87 -16.74 24.73
N VAL A 326 -2.00 -17.23 23.50
CA VAL A 326 -2.35 -18.63 23.20
C VAL A 326 -1.12 -19.53 23.16
N GLY A 327 -0.01 -19.05 22.58
CA GLY A 327 1.18 -19.88 22.37
C GLY A 327 1.90 -20.24 23.68
N LYS A 328 2.09 -21.55 23.94
CA LYS A 328 2.87 -22.04 25.09
C LYS A 328 4.39 -22.07 24.84
N HIS A 329 4.81 -22.27 23.60
CA HIS A 329 6.23 -22.40 23.25
C HIS A 329 6.81 -21.09 22.71
N VAL A 330 7.84 -20.58 23.38
CA VAL A 330 8.48 -19.31 23.01
C VAL A 330 9.16 -19.36 21.64
N MET A 331 9.76 -20.49 21.25
CA MET A 331 10.32 -20.61 19.90
C MET A 331 9.27 -20.45 18.80
N LEU A 332 8.11 -21.10 18.94
CA LEU A 332 7.01 -21.00 17.96
C LEU A 332 6.42 -19.58 17.94
N ARG A 333 6.37 -18.90 19.10
CA ARG A 333 5.95 -17.50 19.19
C ARG A 333 6.89 -16.56 18.43
N TRP A 334 8.21 -16.77 18.55
CA TRP A 334 9.20 -15.98 17.82
C TRP A 334 9.11 -16.16 16.31
N VAL A 335 8.94 -17.40 15.83
CA VAL A 335 8.76 -17.68 14.39
C VAL A 335 7.53 -16.92 13.86
N SER A 336 6.44 -16.88 14.62
CA SER A 336 5.24 -16.13 14.21
C SER A 336 5.39 -14.61 14.19
N THR A 337 6.43 -14.06 14.84
CA THR A 337 6.72 -12.63 14.84
C THR A 337 7.53 -12.20 13.61
N ILE A 338 8.24 -13.13 12.96
CA ILE A 338 9.04 -12.84 11.75
C ILE A 338 8.19 -12.22 10.63
N PRO A 339 7.03 -12.80 10.23
CA PRO A 339 6.21 -12.21 9.18
C PRO A 339 5.63 -10.84 9.57
N VAL A 340 5.36 -10.59 10.86
CA VAL A 340 4.91 -9.28 11.37
C VAL A 340 6.00 -8.24 11.19
N VAL A 341 7.24 -8.57 11.55
CA VAL A 341 8.41 -7.68 11.35
C VAL A 341 8.63 -7.43 9.87
N LEU A 342 8.55 -8.46 9.03
CA LEU A 342 8.72 -8.30 7.59
C LEU A 342 7.63 -7.41 6.99
N GLY A 343 6.36 -7.60 7.33
CA GLY A 343 5.27 -6.73 6.88
C GLY A 343 5.43 -5.28 7.36
N TRP A 344 5.89 -5.10 8.60
CA TRP A 344 6.23 -3.78 9.13
C TRP A 344 7.38 -3.10 8.37
N LEU A 345 8.43 -3.84 8.02
CA LEU A 345 9.55 -3.34 7.23
C LEU A 345 9.08 -2.92 5.83
N LEU A 346 8.26 -3.74 5.16
CA LEU A 346 7.69 -3.39 3.85
C LEU A 346 6.88 -2.09 3.92
N MET A 347 6.01 -1.94 4.93
CA MET A 347 5.25 -0.70 5.15
C MET A 347 6.17 0.50 5.44
N THR A 348 7.23 0.29 6.22
CA THR A 348 8.20 1.35 6.55
C THR A 348 8.97 1.81 5.31
N ILE A 349 9.43 0.87 4.49
CA ILE A 349 10.10 1.16 3.22
C ILE A 349 9.15 1.96 2.31
N ALA A 350 7.92 1.48 2.13
CA ALA A 350 6.91 2.19 1.35
C ALA A 350 6.66 3.63 1.84
N HIS A 351 6.58 3.83 3.16
CA HIS A 351 6.39 5.15 3.76
C HIS A 351 7.58 6.08 3.53
N ILE A 352 8.82 5.59 3.74
CA ILE A 352 10.04 6.39 3.51
C ILE A 352 10.12 6.81 2.04
N MET A 353 9.87 5.88 1.12
CA MET A 353 9.94 6.15 -0.32
C MET A 353 8.87 7.15 -0.76
N LYS A 354 7.63 7.00 -0.28
CA LYS A 354 6.57 7.98 -0.49
C LYS A 354 6.94 9.36 0.05
N GLY A 355 7.55 9.43 1.24
CA GLY A 355 7.97 10.69 1.87
C GLY A 355 9.15 11.39 1.16
N GLN A 356 10.04 10.62 0.53
CA GLN A 356 11.15 11.14 -0.28
C GLN A 356 10.73 11.55 -1.69
N GLY A 357 9.48 11.28 -2.10
CA GLY A 357 9.05 11.43 -3.49
C GLY A 357 9.81 10.48 -4.43
N SER A 358 10.33 9.37 -3.90
CA SER A 358 10.98 8.32 -4.68
C SER A 358 9.88 7.45 -5.31
N TRP A 359 9.30 7.96 -6.40
CA TRP A 359 8.38 7.21 -7.25
C TRP A 359 9.18 6.23 -8.13
N ALA A 360 8.54 5.18 -8.66
CA ALA A 360 9.12 4.37 -9.73
C ALA A 360 9.74 5.28 -10.81
N ASP A 361 10.82 4.81 -11.43
CA ASP A 361 11.55 5.57 -12.45
C ASP A 361 10.57 6.17 -13.46
N LEU A 362 10.53 7.49 -13.47
CA LEU A 362 9.52 8.29 -14.15
C LEU A 362 9.63 8.13 -15.65
N ASP A 363 10.87 7.95 -16.13
CA ASP A 363 11.19 7.76 -17.53
C ASP A 363 10.79 6.35 -17.96
N ALA A 364 11.08 5.33 -17.15
CA ALA A 364 10.57 3.96 -17.37
C ALA A 364 9.04 3.90 -17.36
N LEU A 365 8.38 4.67 -16.49
CA LEU A 365 6.93 4.77 -16.46
C LEU A 365 6.42 5.42 -17.75
N VAL A 366 6.98 6.55 -18.20
CA VAL A 366 6.60 7.19 -19.48
C VAL A 366 6.77 6.24 -20.67
N GLU A 367 7.79 5.37 -20.67
CA GLU A 367 7.97 4.34 -21.70
C GLU A 367 6.91 3.22 -21.65
N VAL A 368 6.61 2.69 -20.46
CA VAL A 368 5.50 1.72 -20.28
C VAL A 368 4.16 2.33 -20.73
N LEU A 369 4.00 3.62 -20.49
CA LEU A 369 2.78 4.35 -20.82
C LEU A 369 2.72 4.75 -22.29
N ARG A 370 3.85 4.97 -22.97
CA ARG A 370 3.89 5.14 -24.44
C ARG A 370 3.27 3.95 -25.16
N GLU A 371 3.50 2.73 -24.65
CA GLU A 371 2.89 1.52 -25.20
C GLU A 371 1.38 1.45 -24.96
N ASN A 372 0.91 1.91 -23.79
CA ASN A 372 -0.48 1.75 -23.35
C ASN A 372 -1.40 2.95 -23.64
N ALA A 373 -0.82 4.13 -23.90
CA ALA A 373 -1.54 5.41 -24.03
C ALA A 373 -1.26 6.17 -25.34
N ALA A 374 -0.76 5.48 -26.37
CA ALA A 374 -0.47 6.07 -27.66
C ALA A 374 -1.72 6.62 -28.35
N VAL A 375 -1.69 7.89 -28.75
CA VAL A 375 -2.77 8.53 -29.51
C VAL A 375 -2.25 8.85 -30.91
N GLU A 376 -2.94 8.37 -31.94
CA GLU A 376 -2.52 8.55 -33.35
C GLU A 376 -2.39 10.04 -33.73
N GLY A 377 -3.32 10.88 -33.27
CA GLY A 377 -3.29 12.33 -33.48
C GLY A 377 -2.13 13.04 -32.82
N CYS A 378 -1.51 12.41 -31.83
CA CYS A 378 -0.32 12.87 -31.15
C CYS A 378 0.95 12.18 -31.69
N GLY A 379 0.88 11.54 -32.87
CA GLY A 379 2.00 10.86 -33.49
C GLY A 379 2.44 9.60 -32.73
N ASN A 380 1.47 8.89 -32.13
CA ASN A 380 1.68 7.72 -31.26
C ASN A 380 2.44 8.04 -29.96
N ASN A 381 2.40 9.29 -29.51
CA ASN A 381 2.81 9.67 -28.16
C ASN A 381 1.59 9.75 -27.23
N PRO A 382 1.79 9.74 -25.90
CA PRO A 382 0.73 10.00 -24.93
C PRO A 382 0.09 11.38 -25.13
N GLY A 383 -1.24 11.41 -25.18
CA GLY A 383 -2.01 12.63 -25.40
C GLY A 383 -2.15 13.52 -24.14
N PRO A 384 -2.69 14.74 -24.27
CA PRO A 384 -2.84 15.68 -23.16
C PRO A 384 -3.65 15.14 -21.98
N MET A 385 -4.70 14.34 -22.23
CA MET A 385 -5.58 13.81 -21.17
C MET A 385 -4.79 12.94 -20.18
N PHE A 386 -3.75 12.27 -20.67
CA PHE A 386 -2.83 11.48 -19.86
C PHE A 386 -2.14 12.31 -18.76
N PHE A 387 -1.73 13.54 -19.10
CA PHE A 387 -0.96 14.45 -18.24
C PHE A 387 -1.85 15.44 -17.48
N CYS A 388 -3.15 15.19 -17.41
CA CYS A 388 -4.06 15.99 -16.61
C CYS A 388 -3.74 15.85 -15.11
N LEU A 389 -3.03 16.85 -14.58
CA LEU A 389 -2.74 17.05 -13.16
C LEU A 389 -3.69 18.04 -12.49
N GLY A 390 -4.71 18.55 -13.19
CA GLY A 390 -5.59 19.64 -12.72
C GLY A 390 -6.09 19.47 -11.27
N PRO A 391 -6.61 18.28 -10.88
CA PRO A 391 -7.02 18.01 -9.50
C PRO A 391 -5.88 17.88 -8.47
N LEU A 392 -4.64 17.61 -8.92
CA LEU A 392 -3.45 17.45 -8.07
C LEU A 392 -2.68 18.77 -7.88
N LEU A 393 -2.68 19.66 -8.87
CA LEU A 393 -1.96 20.95 -8.85
C LEU A 393 -2.64 22.05 -8.03
N ARG A 394 -3.95 21.95 -7.78
CA ARG A 394 -4.66 22.82 -6.83
C ARG A 394 -4.35 22.46 -5.35
N GLY A 395 -3.38 21.56 -5.14
CA GLY A 395 -3.31 20.70 -3.97
C GLY A 395 -4.21 19.48 -4.24
N PRO A 396 -3.87 18.26 -3.78
CA PRO A 396 -4.83 17.18 -3.83
C PRO A 396 -6.08 17.67 -3.09
N ASP A 397 -7.18 17.88 -3.80
CA ASP A 397 -8.46 18.08 -3.12
C ASP A 397 -8.59 16.94 -2.10
N GLU A 398 -9.15 17.21 -0.92
CA GLU A 398 -9.39 16.15 0.07
C GLU A 398 -10.20 14.98 -0.54
N SER A 399 -10.89 15.22 -1.67
CA SER A 399 -11.60 14.27 -2.51
C SER A 399 -10.72 13.26 -3.26
N LEU A 400 -9.40 13.40 -3.37
CA LEU A 400 -8.52 12.40 -4.02
C LEU A 400 -7.77 11.51 -3.03
N GLN A 401 -7.60 11.97 -1.79
CA GLN A 401 -6.98 11.16 -0.74
C GLN A 401 -7.97 10.11 -0.24
N VAL A 402 -7.85 8.88 -0.71
CA VAL A 402 -8.74 7.77 -0.33
C VAL A 402 -8.57 7.37 1.14
N PHE A 403 -7.32 7.33 1.64
CA PHE A 403 -6.95 6.88 2.99
C PHE A 403 -6.24 7.98 3.83
N LYS A 404 -6.91 9.11 4.03
CA LYS A 404 -6.39 10.27 4.78
C LYS A 404 -6.12 10.00 6.26
N ILE A 405 -7.06 9.38 6.97
CA ILE A 405 -6.98 9.09 8.41
C ILE A 405 -5.93 8.02 8.65
N THR A 406 -5.96 6.93 7.90
CA THR A 406 -5.04 5.79 8.01
C THR A 406 -3.59 6.22 7.80
N THR A 407 -3.32 7.10 6.82
CA THR A 407 -1.98 7.65 6.61
C THR A 407 -1.47 8.44 7.83
N LYS A 408 -2.35 9.15 8.54
CA LYS A 408 -1.98 9.85 9.79
C LYS A 408 -1.74 8.92 10.97
N LEU A 409 -2.18 7.66 10.90
CA LEU A 409 -2.00 6.67 11.96
C LEU A 409 -0.62 5.97 11.90
N ILE A 410 0.20 6.22 10.88
CA ILE A 410 1.51 5.54 10.73
C ILE A 410 2.39 5.64 12.00
N PRO A 411 2.56 6.81 12.65
CA PRO A 411 3.34 6.88 13.90
C PRO A 411 2.79 5.98 15.00
N ALA A 412 1.45 5.87 15.10
CA ALA A 412 0.81 4.97 16.05
C ALA A 412 1.06 3.50 15.71
N VAL A 413 1.08 3.12 14.43
CA VAL A 413 1.45 1.77 13.98
C VAL A 413 2.88 1.42 14.41
N HIS A 414 3.84 2.33 14.20
CA HIS A 414 5.22 2.12 14.63
C HIS A 414 5.32 1.93 16.16
N ILE A 415 4.62 2.77 16.93
CA ILE A 415 4.56 2.64 18.40
C ILE A 415 3.97 1.28 18.80
N LEU A 416 2.85 0.86 18.20
CA LEU A 416 2.21 -0.42 18.50
C LEU A 416 3.17 -1.60 18.22
N ILE A 417 3.81 -1.62 17.05
CA ILE A 417 4.71 -2.72 16.69
C ILE A 417 5.96 -2.71 17.56
N PHE A 418 6.53 -1.54 17.85
CA PHE A 418 7.66 -1.42 18.77
C PHE A 418 7.30 -1.95 20.17
N THR A 419 6.13 -1.60 20.70
CA THR A 419 5.66 -2.14 21.99
C THR A 419 5.43 -3.66 21.96
N LEU A 420 4.97 -4.22 20.83
CA LEU A 420 4.82 -5.66 20.64
C LEU A 420 6.17 -6.39 20.65
N LEU A 421 7.15 -5.90 19.90
CA LEU A 421 8.50 -6.46 19.86
C LEU A 421 9.20 -6.34 21.21
N PHE A 422 8.98 -5.23 21.89
CA PHE A 422 9.49 -5.00 23.23
C PHE A 422 8.93 -6.01 24.23
N GLU A 423 7.62 -6.25 24.23
CA GLU A 423 7.00 -7.30 25.05
C GLU A 423 7.60 -8.68 24.78
N GLU A 424 7.82 -9.02 23.51
CA GLU A 424 8.39 -10.31 23.09
C GLU A 424 9.85 -10.47 23.58
N CYS A 425 10.65 -9.41 23.50
CA CYS A 425 12.01 -9.36 24.04
C CYS A 425 12.04 -9.57 25.56
N ILE A 426 11.10 -8.98 26.32
CA ILE A 426 11.01 -9.18 27.77
C ILE A 426 10.71 -10.63 28.10
N VAL A 427 9.73 -11.24 27.43
CA VAL A 427 9.34 -12.62 27.68
C VAL A 427 10.51 -13.56 27.43
N ARG A 428 11.21 -13.38 26.30
CA ARG A 428 12.43 -14.14 25.99
C ARG A 428 13.50 -13.98 27.06
N SER A 429 13.71 -12.75 27.52
CA SER A 429 14.73 -12.45 28.52
C SER A 429 14.44 -13.09 29.88
N ARG A 430 13.17 -13.32 30.23
CA ARG A 430 12.80 -13.98 31.50
C ARG A 430 13.06 -15.48 31.47
N GLU A 431 12.98 -16.11 30.30
CA GLU A 431 13.28 -17.54 30.16
C GLU A 431 14.77 -17.85 30.17
N ASN A 432 15.62 -16.87 29.81
CA ASN A 432 17.08 -17.01 29.85
C ASN A 432 17.74 -15.95 30.75
N PRO A 433 17.60 -16.08 32.09
CA PRO A 433 18.03 -15.08 33.06
C PRO A 433 19.55 -14.86 33.12
N GLY A 434 20.36 -15.74 32.51
CA GLY A 434 21.82 -15.61 32.47
C GLY A 434 22.39 -14.67 31.39
N SER A 435 21.57 -14.21 30.44
CA SER A 435 22.04 -13.37 29.34
C SER A 435 22.37 -11.93 29.78
N ARG A 436 23.35 -11.27 29.13
CA ARG A 436 23.67 -9.85 29.40
C ARG A 436 22.45 -8.92 29.22
N ILE A 437 21.52 -9.33 28.36
CA ILE A 437 20.24 -8.66 28.08
C ILE A 437 19.33 -8.70 29.31
N SER A 438 19.29 -9.80 30.07
CA SER A 438 18.37 -9.93 31.23
C SER A 438 18.67 -8.95 32.36
N ARG A 439 19.94 -8.66 32.65
CA ARG A 439 20.33 -7.67 33.67
C ARG A 439 20.00 -6.24 33.26
N PHE A 440 20.18 -5.92 31.97
CA PHE A 440 19.81 -4.61 31.44
C PHE A 440 18.30 -4.37 31.54
N PHE A 441 17.51 -5.38 31.14
CA PHE A 441 16.05 -5.33 31.24
C PHE A 441 15.56 -5.41 32.69
N SER A 442 16.19 -6.09 33.65
CA SER A 442 15.65 -6.12 35.02
C SER A 442 15.73 -4.76 35.75
N VAL A 443 16.79 -3.98 35.50
CA VAL A 443 17.00 -2.67 36.13
C VAL A 443 16.06 -1.61 35.55
N TRP A 444 15.94 -1.56 34.21
CA TRP A 444 15.12 -0.56 33.53
C TRP A 444 13.62 -0.76 33.77
N PHE A 445 13.17 -1.97 34.10
CA PHE A 445 11.76 -2.35 34.18
C PHE A 445 11.14 -2.32 35.57
N SER A 446 11.92 -2.18 36.63
CA SER A 446 11.38 -2.09 37.99
C SER A 446 10.40 -0.92 38.20
N GLN A 447 10.40 0.04 37.27
CA GLN A 447 9.61 1.28 37.35
C GLN A 447 8.41 1.36 36.38
N ILE A 448 8.24 0.45 35.42
CA ILE A 448 7.16 0.56 34.41
C ILE A 448 5.94 -0.29 34.83
N PRO A 449 4.75 0.32 35.01
CA PRO A 449 3.52 -0.43 35.28
C PRO A 449 3.05 -1.13 33.99
N LEU A 450 3.56 -2.35 33.77
CA LEU A 450 3.29 -3.20 32.59
C LEU A 450 1.78 -3.34 32.28
N GLY A 451 0.92 -3.29 33.29
CA GLY A 451 -0.54 -3.35 33.13
C GLY A 451 -1.16 -2.10 32.50
N VAL A 452 -0.65 -0.90 32.79
CA VAL A 452 -1.18 0.36 32.22
C VAL A 452 -0.79 0.45 30.74
N LEU A 453 0.46 0.13 30.42
CA LEU A 453 0.96 0.09 29.04
C LEU A 453 0.17 -0.92 28.19
N PHE A 454 -0.17 -2.07 28.78
CA PHE A 454 -1.02 -3.06 28.16
C PHE A 454 -2.42 -2.51 27.84
N ILE A 455 -3.10 -1.88 28.79
CA ILE A 455 -4.45 -1.32 28.56
C ILE A 455 -4.41 -0.24 27.47
N LEU A 456 -3.46 0.69 27.57
CA LEU A 456 -3.31 1.79 26.63
C LEU A 456 -3.05 1.28 25.20
N ARG A 457 -2.21 0.25 25.05
CA ARG A 457 -1.94 -0.37 23.75
C ARG A 457 -3.19 -0.99 23.14
N ASN A 458 -3.96 -1.77 23.89
CA ASN A 458 -5.18 -2.41 23.36
C ASN A 458 -6.23 -1.36 23.00
N LEU A 459 -6.36 -0.30 23.80
CA LEU A 459 -7.25 0.81 23.48
C LEU A 459 -6.83 1.53 22.19
N MET A 460 -5.54 1.86 22.06
CA MET A 460 -5.00 2.49 20.85
C MET A 460 -5.25 1.61 19.62
N SER A 461 -4.95 0.32 19.73
CA SER A 461 -5.13 -0.62 18.62
C SER A 461 -6.60 -0.82 18.25
N PHE A 462 -7.50 -0.86 19.24
CA PHE A 462 -8.95 -0.90 19.03
C PHE A 462 -9.47 0.34 18.30
N VAL A 463 -9.07 1.53 18.74
CA VAL A 463 -9.44 2.80 18.09
C VAL A 463 -8.91 2.84 16.66
N MET A 464 -7.67 2.41 16.43
CA MET A 464 -7.09 2.36 15.08
C MET A 464 -7.84 1.39 14.16
N LEU A 465 -8.22 0.21 14.66
CA LEU A 465 -8.95 -0.76 13.86
C LEU A 465 -10.34 -0.24 13.46
N ILE A 466 -11.03 0.47 14.37
CA ILE A 466 -12.32 1.11 14.05
C ILE A 466 -12.12 2.19 12.99
N SER A 467 -11.11 3.05 13.17
CA SER A 467 -10.79 4.08 12.19
C SER A 467 -10.49 3.48 10.81
N CYS A 468 -9.72 2.38 10.75
CA CYS A 468 -9.45 1.66 9.51
C CYS A 468 -10.74 1.10 8.88
N LEU A 469 -11.63 0.50 9.66
CA LEU A 469 -12.89 -0.05 9.15
C LEU A 469 -13.80 1.04 8.57
N VAL A 470 -13.98 2.13 9.33
CA VAL A 470 -14.78 3.28 8.88
C VAL A 470 -14.19 3.84 7.59
N GLU A 471 -12.87 4.00 7.54
CA GLU A 471 -12.23 4.57 6.36
C GLU A 471 -12.24 3.65 5.15
N VAL A 472 -12.10 2.32 5.29
CA VAL A 472 -12.25 1.38 4.17
C VAL A 472 -13.67 1.44 3.60
N VAL A 473 -14.69 1.62 4.44
CA VAL A 473 -16.09 1.80 3.98
C VAL A 473 -16.27 3.13 3.24
N ILE A 474 -15.65 4.22 3.72
CA ILE A 474 -15.64 5.51 3.02
C ILE A 474 -14.89 5.39 1.69
N ALA A 475 -13.74 4.73 1.69
CA ALA A 475 -12.91 4.49 0.52
C ALA A 475 -13.65 3.70 -0.56
N PHE A 476 -14.45 2.70 -0.17
CA PHE A 476 -15.28 1.93 -1.10
C PHE A 476 -16.26 2.82 -1.87
N LYS A 477 -17.04 3.63 -1.16
CA LYS A 477 -17.98 4.56 -1.79
C LYS A 477 -17.28 5.59 -2.66
N LYS A 478 -16.16 6.12 -2.15
CA LYS A 478 -15.36 7.12 -2.85
C LYS A 478 -14.78 6.56 -4.14
N LEU A 479 -14.22 5.36 -4.14
CA LEU A 479 -13.66 4.72 -5.33
C LEU A 479 -14.76 4.33 -6.34
N GLU A 480 -15.93 3.92 -5.85
CA GLU A 480 -17.12 3.71 -6.70
C GLU A 480 -17.52 5.02 -7.42
N GLU A 481 -17.60 6.14 -6.69
CA GLU A 481 -17.88 7.47 -7.25
C GLU A 481 -16.80 7.91 -8.25
N LEU A 482 -15.52 7.74 -7.93
CA LEU A 482 -14.40 8.10 -8.80
C LEU A 482 -14.34 7.22 -10.08
N SER A 483 -14.90 6.02 -10.04
CA SER A 483 -15.02 5.12 -11.22
C SER A 483 -16.25 5.41 -12.10
N GLY A 484 -16.99 6.50 -11.82
CA GLY A 484 -18.20 6.83 -12.58
C GLY A 484 -19.32 5.79 -12.43
N GLY A 485 -19.31 5.03 -11.33
CA GLY A 485 -20.27 3.95 -11.06
C GLY A 485 -20.01 2.65 -11.83
N GLN A 486 -18.98 2.57 -12.68
CA GLN A 486 -18.54 1.34 -13.33
C GLN A 486 -17.53 0.58 -12.46
N TYR A 487 -17.95 0.24 -11.24
CA TYR A 487 -17.12 -0.47 -10.26
C TYR A 487 -17.27 -2.00 -10.44
N SER A 488 -16.73 -2.53 -11.54
CA SER A 488 -16.92 -3.93 -11.95
C SER A 488 -16.06 -4.93 -11.17
N TRP A 489 -16.60 -6.15 -11.00
CA TRP A 489 -15.92 -7.23 -10.32
C TRP A 489 -15.00 -8.04 -11.25
N GLY A 490 -13.74 -8.19 -10.87
CA GLY A 490 -12.76 -9.03 -11.57
C GLY A 490 -12.68 -10.46 -11.02
N TYR A 491 -12.09 -11.38 -11.78
CA TYR A 491 -11.84 -12.75 -11.30
C TYR A 491 -10.91 -12.77 -10.07
N GLY A 492 -9.80 -12.02 -10.13
CA GLY A 492 -8.84 -11.94 -9.02
C GLY A 492 -9.44 -11.40 -7.72
N GLN A 493 -10.46 -10.55 -7.82
CA GLN A 493 -11.20 -9.99 -6.69
C GLN A 493 -12.13 -10.99 -5.99
N LEU A 494 -12.70 -11.94 -6.74
CA LEU A 494 -13.46 -13.03 -6.13
C LEU A 494 -12.51 -13.99 -5.40
N VAL A 495 -11.33 -14.23 -5.98
CA VAL A 495 -10.28 -15.04 -5.35
C VAL A 495 -9.75 -14.37 -4.08
N SER A 496 -9.56 -13.04 -4.06
CA SER A 496 -9.09 -12.33 -2.87
C SER A 496 -10.06 -12.44 -1.69
N MET A 497 -11.38 -12.48 -1.96
CA MET A 497 -12.38 -12.74 -0.91
C MET A 497 -12.32 -14.18 -0.39
N ALA A 498 -12.04 -15.14 -1.26
CA ALA A 498 -12.01 -16.56 -0.92
C ALA A 498 -10.88 -16.91 0.08
N VAL A 499 -9.87 -16.06 0.23
CA VAL A 499 -8.77 -16.22 1.20
C VAL A 499 -9.28 -16.42 2.63
N TRP A 500 -10.45 -15.89 2.97
CA TRP A 500 -11.02 -16.01 4.32
C TRP A 500 -11.89 -17.26 4.54
N ILE A 501 -12.29 -17.95 3.47
CA ILE A 501 -13.16 -19.14 3.56
C ILE A 501 -12.54 -20.23 4.46
N PRO A 502 -11.26 -20.62 4.30
CA PRO A 502 -10.66 -21.65 5.14
C PRO A 502 -10.72 -21.31 6.63
N VAL A 503 -10.51 -20.05 6.99
CA VAL A 503 -10.54 -19.58 8.39
C VAL A 503 -11.93 -19.79 9.00
N VAL A 504 -12.97 -19.42 8.25
CA VAL A 504 -14.37 -19.57 8.69
C VAL A 504 -14.73 -21.06 8.81
N VAL A 505 -14.37 -21.87 7.81
CA VAL A 505 -14.61 -23.32 7.82
C VAL A 505 -13.89 -24.00 8.99
N ASN A 506 -12.66 -23.60 9.28
CA ASN A 506 -11.87 -24.15 10.37
C ASN A 506 -12.46 -23.79 11.73
N PHE A 507 -12.94 -22.55 11.90
CA PHE A 507 -13.66 -22.14 13.11
C PHE A 507 -14.86 -23.04 13.40
N PHE A 508 -15.72 -23.29 12.40
CA PHE A 508 -16.86 -24.19 12.57
C PHE A 508 -16.45 -25.64 12.79
N THR A 509 -15.42 -26.13 12.09
CA THR A 509 -14.86 -27.47 12.32
C THR A 509 -14.40 -27.65 13.76
N PHE A 510 -13.64 -26.68 14.31
CA PHE A 510 -13.18 -26.73 15.70
C PHE A 510 -14.32 -26.62 16.72
N LEU A 511 -15.41 -25.93 16.39
CA LEU A 511 -16.61 -25.89 17.24
C LEU A 511 -17.40 -27.21 17.24
N ILE A 512 -17.54 -27.85 16.07
CA ILE A 512 -18.39 -29.04 15.87
C ILE A 512 -17.69 -30.32 16.30
N VAL A 513 -16.44 -30.51 15.90
CA VAL A 513 -15.63 -31.73 16.12
C VAL A 513 -14.71 -31.55 17.32
N GLY A 514 -14.27 -30.34 17.61
CA GLY A 514 -13.31 -30.05 18.68
C GLY A 514 -11.92 -29.84 18.10
N THR A 515 -11.07 -29.13 18.84
CA THR A 515 -9.75 -28.72 18.34
C THR A 515 -8.77 -29.88 18.18
N GLU A 516 -8.86 -30.91 19.00
CA GLU A 516 -7.94 -32.05 18.98
C GLU A 516 -8.22 -32.94 17.78
N GLU A 517 -9.42 -33.51 17.71
CA GLU A 517 -9.91 -34.29 16.56
C GLU A 517 -9.87 -33.51 15.23
N GLY A 518 -10.23 -32.23 15.26
CA GLY A 518 -10.18 -31.38 14.05
C GLY A 518 -8.76 -31.09 13.56
N THR A 519 -7.75 -31.14 14.45
CA THR A 519 -6.34 -30.99 14.07
C THR A 519 -5.75 -32.35 13.67
N GLU A 520 -6.07 -33.41 14.40
CA GLU A 520 -5.64 -34.78 14.12
C GLU A 520 -6.11 -35.25 12.74
N ALA A 521 -7.35 -34.91 12.35
CA ALA A 521 -7.88 -35.19 11.01
C ALA A 521 -7.07 -34.56 9.85
N ARG A 522 -6.18 -33.62 10.14
CA ARG A 522 -5.32 -32.93 9.14
C ARG A 522 -3.88 -33.42 9.15
N ILE A 523 -3.52 -34.23 10.13
CA ILE A 523 -2.17 -34.76 10.27
C ILE A 523 -2.07 -36.04 9.44
N HIS A 524 -0.92 -36.24 8.80
CA HIS A 524 -0.68 -37.45 8.00
C HIS A 524 -0.88 -38.69 8.86
N LYS A 525 -1.52 -39.73 8.31
CA LYS A 525 -1.90 -40.99 9.00
C LYS A 525 -0.81 -41.68 9.83
N GLU A 526 0.46 -41.36 9.57
CA GLU A 526 1.64 -41.90 10.25
C GLU A 526 2.05 -41.10 11.50
N LEU A 527 1.43 -39.95 11.74
CA LEU A 527 1.74 -39.05 12.84
C LEU A 527 0.54 -38.97 13.78
N GLN A 528 0.77 -39.27 15.07
CA GLN A 528 -0.27 -39.20 16.10
C GLN A 528 0.05 -38.08 17.09
N VAL A 529 -0.95 -37.29 17.46
CA VAL A 529 -0.81 -36.24 18.47
C VAL A 529 -0.95 -36.88 19.84
N SER A 530 0.16 -37.17 20.52
CA SER A 530 0.11 -37.64 21.91
C SER A 530 0.26 -36.46 22.88
N ARG A 531 -0.62 -36.39 23.87
CA ARG A 531 -0.50 -35.44 24.97
C ARG A 531 0.57 -35.96 25.92
N VAL A 532 1.76 -35.35 25.95
CA VAL A 532 2.81 -35.72 26.92
C VAL A 532 2.35 -35.36 28.33
N GLY A 533 1.83 -36.34 29.06
CA GLY A 533 1.60 -36.24 30.49
C GLY A 533 2.95 -36.29 31.21
N THR A 534 3.23 -35.31 32.07
CA THR A 534 4.30 -35.43 33.07
C THR A 534 3.98 -36.62 33.97
N PHE A 535 4.54 -37.78 33.66
CA PHE A 535 4.58 -38.93 34.56
C PHE A 535 5.48 -38.57 35.75
N VAL A 536 4.86 -38.20 36.87
CA VAL A 536 5.48 -38.35 38.18
C VAL A 536 5.48 -39.85 38.45
N MET A 537 6.66 -40.48 38.45
CA MET A 537 6.82 -41.83 38.97
C MET A 537 6.44 -41.81 40.45
N ALA A 538 5.21 -42.19 40.76
CA ALA A 538 4.88 -42.72 42.07
C ALA A 538 5.51 -44.11 42.15
N SER A 539 6.71 -44.20 42.72
CA SER A 539 7.25 -45.48 43.17
C SER A 539 6.37 -45.95 44.32
N GLN A 540 5.47 -46.88 44.01
CA GLN A 540 4.59 -47.50 44.98
C GLN A 540 5.39 -48.55 45.76
N ASP A 541 5.31 -48.45 47.08
CA ASP A 541 5.80 -49.41 48.07
C ASP A 541 5.58 -50.87 47.64
N MET A 542 6.66 -51.65 47.66
CA MET A 542 6.61 -53.09 47.94
C MET A 542 7.72 -53.41 48.94
N LEU A 543 7.31 -53.62 50.17
CA LEU A 543 8.07 -54.18 51.28
C LEU A 543 8.51 -55.62 50.95
N GLY A 544 9.81 -55.91 51.03
CA GLY A 544 10.36 -57.25 50.86
C GLY A 544 11.83 -57.34 51.27
N LYS A 545 12.05 -57.98 52.43
CA LYS A 545 13.27 -58.15 53.24
C LYS A 545 14.52 -58.78 52.59
N ASP A 546 15.64 -58.43 53.25
CA ASP A 546 16.90 -59.16 53.52
C ASP A 546 18.09 -59.07 52.54
N GLY A 547 19.26 -58.68 53.09
CA GLY A 547 20.57 -59.22 52.71
C GLY A 547 21.68 -58.25 52.26
N SER A 548 22.52 -57.83 53.23
CA SER A 548 23.97 -57.51 53.18
C SER A 548 24.68 -56.98 51.91
N ASP A 549 25.38 -55.85 52.12
CA ASP A 549 26.73 -55.47 51.67
C ASP A 549 27.15 -55.72 50.21
N GLU A 550 27.31 -54.64 49.43
CA GLU A 550 28.64 -54.25 48.92
C GLU A 550 28.64 -52.83 48.35
N ALA A 551 29.69 -52.08 48.69
CA ALA A 551 29.95 -50.73 48.23
C ALA A 551 30.54 -50.74 46.81
N GLN A 552 29.94 -50.00 45.88
CA GLN A 552 30.66 -49.41 44.74
C GLN A 552 30.20 -47.98 44.50
N SER A 553 31.21 -47.12 44.38
CA SER A 553 31.12 -45.68 44.24
C SER A 553 31.27 -45.25 42.78
N PHE A 554 30.61 -44.11 42.49
CA PHE A 554 30.76 -43.16 41.36
C PHE A 554 29.99 -43.40 40.04
N PRO A 555 29.61 -42.33 39.29
CA PRO A 555 29.44 -40.92 39.67
C PRO A 555 28.09 -40.31 39.23
N LEU A 556 27.79 -39.18 39.89
CA LEU A 556 26.77 -38.18 39.55
C LEU A 556 26.96 -37.71 38.09
N LEU A 557 26.05 -38.05 37.19
CA LEU A 557 25.98 -37.47 35.84
C LEU A 557 24.82 -36.48 35.79
N ALA A 558 25.17 -35.20 35.91
CA ALA A 558 24.32 -34.10 35.52
C ALA A 558 23.99 -34.23 34.03
N ALA A 559 22.73 -34.54 33.70
CA ALA A 559 22.24 -34.44 32.33
C ALA A 559 21.84 -32.99 32.04
N VAL A 560 22.77 -32.29 31.39
CA VAL A 560 22.54 -31.09 30.59
C VAL A 560 21.49 -31.42 29.51
N PRO A 561 20.45 -30.60 29.27
CA PRO A 561 19.50 -30.86 28.20
C PRO A 561 20.12 -30.43 26.87
N SER A 562 20.71 -31.38 26.15
CA SER A 562 21.05 -31.24 24.73
C SER A 562 20.13 -32.10 23.88
N THR A 563 19.72 -31.51 22.75
CA THR A 563 19.12 -32.13 21.57
C THR A 563 17.73 -32.75 21.73
N THR A 564 16.76 -32.05 21.16
CA THR A 564 15.51 -32.57 20.60
C THR A 564 15.77 -33.85 19.81
N SER A 565 15.37 -35.00 20.37
CA SER A 565 15.07 -36.20 19.60
C SER A 565 13.55 -36.31 19.48
N ILE A 566 13.07 -36.35 18.23
CA ILE A 566 11.73 -36.83 17.92
C ILE A 566 11.81 -38.34 18.08
N GLN A 567 11.21 -38.89 19.15
CA GLN A 567 10.96 -40.33 19.19
C GLN A 567 9.73 -40.62 18.33
N VAL A 568 9.98 -41.08 17.11
CA VAL A 568 8.99 -41.79 16.30
C VAL A 568 8.84 -43.17 16.94
N MET A 569 7.69 -43.44 17.55
CA MET A 569 7.34 -44.79 17.98
C MET A 569 6.69 -45.48 16.78
N GLU A 570 7.44 -46.39 16.16
CA GLU A 570 6.97 -47.21 15.04
C GLU A 570 5.87 -48.16 15.54
N SER A 571 4.69 -48.10 14.93
CA SER A 571 3.58 -48.98 15.22
C SER A 571 3.86 -50.37 14.65
N ASN A 572 4.12 -51.35 15.52
CA ASN A 572 4.15 -52.76 15.14
C ASN A 572 2.73 -53.27 14.86
N ALA A 573 2.22 -53.03 13.65
CA ALA A 573 1.07 -53.75 13.14
C ALA A 573 1.52 -55.09 12.52
N PRO A 574 0.84 -56.21 12.79
CA PRO A 574 1.19 -57.49 12.20
C PRO A 574 0.86 -57.50 10.70
N VAL A 575 1.85 -57.87 9.89
CA VAL A 575 1.72 -58.13 8.46
C VAL A 575 0.79 -59.33 8.26
N GLY A 576 -0.41 -59.09 7.74
CA GLY A 576 -1.30 -60.14 7.24
C GLY A 576 -0.84 -60.65 5.87
N PRO A 577 -1.09 -61.92 5.53
CA PRO A 577 -0.57 -62.52 4.31
C PRO A 577 -1.29 -61.97 3.06
N LEU A 578 -0.50 -61.79 2.00
CA LEU A 578 -0.93 -61.48 0.64
C LEU A 578 -1.78 -62.63 0.09
N ASP A 579 -3.08 -62.38 -0.14
CA ASP A 579 -3.89 -63.20 -1.03
C ASP A 579 -3.68 -62.71 -2.47
N ALA A 580 -2.96 -63.54 -3.22
CA ALA A 580 -3.02 -63.57 -4.67
C ALA A 580 -4.20 -64.46 -5.06
N ASP A 581 -5.26 -63.88 -5.64
CA ASP A 581 -5.92 -64.42 -6.84
C ASP A 581 -7.25 -63.72 -7.20
N ARG A 582 -7.33 -63.35 -8.50
CA ARG A 582 -8.50 -63.19 -9.39
C ARG A 582 -9.35 -61.92 -9.36
N PRO A 583 -9.99 -61.59 -10.50
CA PRO A 583 -9.47 -61.50 -11.87
C PRO A 583 -9.40 -60.06 -12.38
#